data_AF-A0A7J5CGT0-F1
#
_entry.id   AF-A0A7J5CGT0-F1
#
_cell.length_a   1.000
_cell.length_b   1.000
_cell.length_c   1.000
_cell.angle_alpha   90.00
_cell.angle_beta   90.00
_cell.angle_gamma   90.00
#
_symmetry.space_group_name_H-M   'P 1'
#
loop_
_entity.id
_entity.type
_entity.pdbx_description
1 polymer ?
#
loop_
_entity_poly.entity_id
_entity_poly.type
_entity_poly.pdbx_seq_one_letter_code
_entity_poly.pdbx_strand_id
1 'polypeptide(L)'
;MRPRVTMVLAIVAVLIGGVMLVPAAYAKFSDGDGLGGIGGGVAQVPAPAPSAPPEPTLAAGPVSVDFKGKFFSWALMDRKTGKINGAPNMTSTNSTESMIKAWIVSDYLRNLRDKAPSATRKKQAETAIRDSNDISAEALYNAGGRKPVLERLIKMCKLTDTKIEPAKAKWAYTQMSPRDAVRMGDCIGDGTAAGPKWTKWVLNEMANVRGSVKDQKSTTVQGGHWGIVDGLPESITSQGPVSIKNGFTMLWADGQWHVNCLAVTDDWTLAVMMRYPGAGNTKTPSYGAKVCASVATQLVTPQPGAALKVPQPVGKL
;
A
#
# COMPACT_ATOMS: atom_id res chain seq x y z
N MET A 1 -14.59 -30.30 57.37
CA MET A 1 -15.50 -31.12 56.54
C MET A 1 -14.64 -32.09 55.74
N ARG A 2 -14.71 -33.39 56.06
CA ARG A 2 -13.91 -34.45 55.38
C ARG A 2 -14.62 -34.95 54.11
N PRO A 3 -13.86 -35.49 53.14
CA PRO A 3 -14.24 -35.60 51.72
C PRO A 3 -14.84 -36.96 51.38
N ARG A 4 -15.51 -37.06 50.22
CA ARG A 4 -15.78 -38.36 49.57
C ARG A 4 -15.60 -38.27 48.06
N VAL A 5 -14.49 -38.83 47.62
CA VAL A 5 -14.28 -39.42 46.29
C VAL A 5 -15.27 -40.56 46.13
N THR A 6 -15.96 -40.66 44.98
CA THR A 6 -16.27 -41.97 44.38
C THR A 6 -16.33 -41.86 42.87
N MET A 7 -15.38 -42.54 42.23
CA MET A 7 -15.33 -42.90 40.82
C MET A 7 -16.27 -44.09 40.63
N VAL A 8 -17.13 -44.08 39.61
CA VAL A 8 -17.80 -45.29 39.12
C VAL A 8 -17.74 -45.31 37.61
N LEU A 9 -17.05 -46.33 37.11
CA LEU A 9 -16.96 -46.75 35.73
C LEU A 9 -17.78 -48.04 35.64
N ALA A 10 -18.74 -48.12 34.72
CA ALA A 10 -19.36 -49.39 34.33
C ALA A 10 -19.75 -49.35 32.84
N ILE A 11 -19.14 -50.28 32.11
CA ILE A 11 -19.32 -50.62 30.70
C ILE A 11 -20.46 -51.63 30.59
N VAL A 12 -21.39 -51.46 29.64
CA VAL A 12 -22.02 -52.59 28.93
C VAL A 12 -22.34 -52.18 27.50
N ALA A 13 -21.74 -52.90 26.55
CA ALA A 13 -22.04 -52.89 25.13
C ALA A 13 -23.19 -53.86 24.82
N VAL A 14 -24.13 -53.45 23.97
CA VAL A 14 -24.97 -54.37 23.18
C VAL A 14 -25.07 -53.83 21.74
N LEU A 15 -24.67 -54.70 20.83
CA LEU A 15 -24.69 -54.62 19.37
C LEU A 15 -26.12 -54.58 18.82
N ILE A 16 -26.34 -53.81 17.75
CA ILE A 16 -27.17 -54.05 16.54
C ILE A 16 -26.86 -52.80 15.68
N GLY A 17 -26.13 -52.83 14.56
CA GLY A 17 -26.37 -53.67 13.39
C GLY A 17 -27.18 -52.85 12.38
N GLY A 18 -26.52 -51.98 11.61
CA GLY A 18 -27.16 -51.07 10.65
C GLY A 18 -26.19 -50.53 9.59
N VAL A 19 -25.55 -51.44 8.86
CA VAL A 19 -24.82 -51.12 7.62
C VAL A 19 -25.86 -50.90 6.52
N MET A 20 -25.96 -49.68 6.00
CA MET A 20 -26.65 -49.44 4.73
C MET A 20 -25.69 -49.68 3.56
N LEU A 21 -26.18 -50.54 2.68
CA LEU A 21 -25.59 -51.09 1.47
C LEU A 21 -25.36 -50.03 0.39
N VAL A 22 -24.20 -50.10 -0.27
CA VAL A 22 -24.07 -49.77 -1.70
C VAL A 22 -23.38 -50.97 -2.35
N PRO A 23 -23.88 -51.50 -3.48
CA PRO A 23 -23.73 -52.91 -3.80
C PRO A 23 -22.37 -53.22 -4.43
N ALA A 24 -21.60 -54.07 -3.76
CA ALA A 24 -20.61 -54.94 -4.40
C ALA A 24 -21.35 -56.24 -4.78
N ALA A 25 -21.73 -56.37 -6.04
CA ALA A 25 -22.15 -57.65 -6.60
C ALA A 25 -20.93 -58.35 -7.21
N TYR A 26 -20.45 -59.38 -6.50
CA TYR A 26 -20.05 -60.71 -6.96
C TYR A 26 -19.55 -60.87 -8.40
N ALA A 27 -18.59 -61.72 -8.72
CA ALA A 27 -17.65 -62.57 -8.02
C ALA A 27 -16.90 -63.31 -9.15
N LYS A 28 -15.66 -63.70 -8.86
CA LYS A 28 -14.91 -64.68 -9.66
C LYS A 28 -15.79 -65.88 -10.06
N PHE A 29 -15.82 -66.19 -11.36
CA PHE A 29 -15.94 -67.56 -11.85
C PHE A 29 -14.80 -67.82 -12.83
N SER A 30 -14.03 -68.86 -12.50
CA SER A 30 -13.21 -69.73 -13.34
C SER A 30 -12.46 -69.16 -14.54
N ASP A 31 -11.13 -69.23 -14.45
CA ASP A 31 -10.27 -69.44 -15.62
C ASP A 31 -10.79 -70.62 -16.45
N GLY A 32 -11.12 -70.32 -17.70
CA GLY A 32 -11.49 -71.26 -18.74
C GLY A 32 -11.53 -70.49 -20.06
N ASP A 33 -10.54 -70.76 -20.90
CA ASP A 33 -10.35 -70.17 -22.23
C ASP A 33 -11.66 -69.97 -23.02
N GLY A 34 -11.85 -68.75 -23.55
CA GLY A 34 -12.91 -68.49 -24.52
C GLY A 34 -13.35 -67.04 -24.69
N LEU A 35 -12.62 -66.30 -25.53
CA LEU A 35 -13.10 -65.18 -26.38
C LEU A 35 -13.60 -63.87 -25.73
N GLY A 36 -12.83 -62.79 -25.94
CA GLY A 36 -13.36 -61.41 -26.10
C GLY A 36 -13.18 -60.45 -24.91
N GLY A 37 -11.99 -59.85 -24.75
CA GLY A 37 -11.72 -58.82 -23.73
C GLY A 37 -11.72 -57.39 -24.28
N ILE A 38 -12.73 -56.60 -23.90
CA ILE A 38 -12.81 -55.14 -24.05
C ILE A 38 -12.05 -54.49 -22.88
N GLY A 39 -10.91 -53.84 -23.17
CA GLY A 39 -10.07 -53.20 -22.17
C GLY A 39 -10.66 -51.88 -21.65
N GLY A 40 -11.18 -51.90 -20.42
CA GLY A 40 -11.57 -50.70 -19.68
C GLY A 40 -10.36 -50.11 -18.95
N GLY A 41 -9.73 -49.08 -19.53
CA GLY A 41 -8.72 -48.28 -18.85
C GLY A 41 -9.35 -47.41 -17.78
N VAL A 42 -8.93 -47.57 -16.52
CA VAL A 42 -9.13 -46.56 -15.47
C VAL A 42 -8.35 -45.31 -15.90
N ALA A 43 -9.06 -44.29 -16.38
CA ALA A 43 -8.48 -43.00 -16.67
C ALA A 43 -7.91 -42.41 -15.36
N GLN A 44 -6.58 -42.37 -15.24
CA GLN A 44 -5.92 -41.57 -14.23
C GLN A 44 -6.23 -40.10 -14.53
N VAL A 45 -7.06 -39.46 -13.71
CA VAL A 45 -7.25 -38.01 -13.76
C VAL A 45 -5.95 -37.39 -13.24
N PRO A 46 -5.22 -36.59 -14.05
CA PRO A 46 -4.01 -35.94 -13.59
C PRO A 46 -4.34 -35.01 -12.42
N ALA A 47 -3.58 -35.12 -11.32
CA ALA A 47 -3.67 -34.13 -10.26
C ALA A 47 -3.29 -32.75 -10.83
N PRO A 48 -4.03 -31.68 -10.49
CA PRO A 48 -3.70 -30.35 -10.98
C PRO A 48 -2.28 -29.99 -10.55
N ALA A 49 -1.49 -29.48 -11.49
CA ALA A 49 -0.13 -29.02 -11.21
C ALA A 49 -0.18 -27.94 -10.12
N PRO A 50 0.79 -27.91 -9.18
CA PRO A 50 0.85 -26.87 -8.16
C PRO A 50 0.90 -25.48 -8.82
N SER A 51 -0.02 -24.60 -8.46
CA SER A 51 0.02 -23.20 -8.88
C SER A 51 1.27 -22.53 -8.33
N ALA A 52 1.94 -21.72 -9.16
CA ALA A 52 3.07 -20.93 -8.71
C ALA A 52 2.68 -20.04 -7.52
N PRO A 53 3.59 -19.83 -6.53
CA PRO A 53 3.33 -18.89 -5.44
C PRO A 53 3.00 -17.50 -5.99
N PRO A 54 2.07 -16.76 -5.36
CA PRO A 54 1.79 -15.39 -5.77
C PRO A 54 3.04 -14.52 -5.66
N GLU A 55 3.22 -13.63 -6.63
CA GLU A 55 4.31 -12.66 -6.61
C GLU A 55 4.22 -11.74 -5.37
N PRO A 56 5.36 -11.35 -4.77
CA PRO A 56 5.35 -10.46 -3.61
C PRO A 56 4.70 -9.10 -3.91
N THR A 57 3.82 -8.64 -3.04
CA THR A 57 3.15 -7.34 -3.19
C THR A 57 2.83 -6.75 -1.81
N LEU A 58 2.20 -5.58 -1.77
CA LEU A 58 1.60 -5.07 -0.54
C LEU A 58 0.14 -5.51 -0.46
N ALA A 59 -0.23 -6.12 0.66
CA ALA A 59 -1.62 -6.43 0.95
C ALA A 59 -2.00 -5.95 2.35
N ALA A 60 -3.31 -5.77 2.55
CA ALA A 60 -3.84 -5.40 3.84
C ALA A 60 -3.49 -6.46 4.89
N GLY A 61 -2.85 -6.04 5.96
CA GLY A 61 -2.45 -6.88 7.08
C GLY A 61 -2.39 -6.09 8.38
N PRO A 62 -2.18 -6.76 9.52
CA PRO A 62 -1.95 -6.08 10.78
C PRO A 62 -0.70 -5.22 10.70
N VAL A 63 -0.81 -3.98 11.18
CA VAL A 63 0.32 -3.05 11.32
C VAL A 63 0.41 -2.66 12.78
N SER A 64 1.54 -2.95 13.40
CA SER A 64 1.86 -2.59 14.77
C SER A 64 3.17 -1.81 14.81
N VAL A 65 3.11 -0.60 15.34
CA VAL A 65 4.27 0.27 15.51
C VAL A 65 4.28 0.80 16.94
N ASP A 66 5.43 0.76 17.62
CA ASP A 66 5.60 1.47 18.88
C ASP A 66 5.74 2.97 18.61
N PHE A 67 4.61 3.61 18.33
CA PHE A 67 4.55 5.00 17.93
C PHE A 67 4.44 5.93 19.15
N LYS A 68 5.33 6.91 19.22
CA LYS A 68 5.36 7.96 20.25
C LYS A 68 4.95 9.28 19.61
N GLY A 69 3.64 9.53 19.57
CA GLY A 69 3.10 10.78 19.04
C GLY A 69 1.60 10.92 19.26
N LYS A 70 1.06 12.04 18.78
CA LYS A 70 -0.37 12.39 18.94
C LYS A 70 -1.26 11.79 17.85
N PHE A 71 -0.70 11.50 16.69
CA PHE A 71 -1.44 10.97 15.55
C PHE A 71 -0.57 9.99 14.78
N PHE A 72 -1.12 8.82 14.47
CA PHE A 72 -0.56 7.88 13.51
C PHE A 72 -1.72 7.21 12.80
N SER A 73 -1.62 7.12 11.48
CA SER A 73 -2.61 6.45 10.66
C SER A 73 -2.02 6.10 9.30
N TRP A 74 -2.59 5.10 8.64
CA TRP A 74 -2.16 4.65 7.32
C TRP A 74 -3.34 4.12 6.52
N ALA A 75 -3.20 4.10 5.21
CA ALA A 75 -4.11 3.44 4.29
C ALA A 75 -3.34 2.81 3.13
N LEU A 76 -3.82 1.67 2.65
CA LEU A 76 -3.35 0.95 1.48
C LEU A 76 -4.53 0.76 0.53
N MET A 77 -4.35 1.16 -0.72
CA MET A 77 -5.29 0.93 -1.81
C MET A 77 -4.73 -0.15 -2.74
N ASP A 78 -5.52 -1.21 -2.96
CA ASP A 78 -5.37 -2.06 -4.14
C ASP A 78 -5.89 -1.27 -5.34
N ARG A 79 -5.02 -0.98 -6.31
CA ARG A 79 -5.37 -0.15 -7.47
C ARG A 79 -6.14 -0.92 -8.54
N LYS A 80 -6.08 -2.26 -8.55
CA LYS A 80 -6.86 -3.09 -9.47
C LYS A 80 -8.32 -3.14 -9.06
N THR A 81 -8.59 -3.25 -7.76
CA THR A 81 -9.97 -3.37 -7.25
C THR A 81 -10.53 -2.06 -6.68
N GLY A 82 -9.66 -1.06 -6.45
CA GLY A 82 -10.00 0.18 -5.75
C GLY A 82 -10.28 0.02 -4.25
N LYS A 83 -9.98 -1.15 -3.67
CA LYS A 83 -10.29 -1.45 -2.26
C LYS A 83 -9.27 -0.76 -1.35
N ILE A 84 -9.74 0.02 -0.40
CA ILE A 84 -8.90 0.70 0.60
C ILE A 84 -9.03 -0.01 1.94
N ASN A 85 -7.89 -0.38 2.53
CA ASN A 85 -7.78 -0.87 3.90
C ASN A 85 -6.82 0.05 4.66
N GLY A 86 -6.85 0.06 5.99
CA GLY A 86 -6.00 0.96 6.74
C GLY A 86 -6.18 0.86 8.25
N ALA A 87 -5.55 1.78 8.96
CA ALA A 87 -5.78 1.96 10.38
C ALA A 87 -7.25 2.30 10.68
N PRO A 88 -7.78 1.97 11.87
CA PRO A 88 -9.16 2.28 12.24
C PRO A 88 -9.53 3.77 12.09
N ASN A 89 -8.56 4.66 12.23
CA ASN A 89 -8.70 6.11 12.10
C ASN A 89 -8.29 6.66 10.72
N MET A 90 -8.24 5.84 9.65
CA MET A 90 -7.77 6.25 8.30
C MET A 90 -8.56 7.39 7.63
N THR A 91 -9.66 7.83 8.25
CA THR A 91 -10.49 8.98 7.81
C THR A 91 -10.12 10.28 8.53
N SER A 92 -9.33 10.20 9.60
CA SER A 92 -8.83 11.36 10.34
C SER A 92 -7.71 12.05 9.55
N THR A 93 -7.66 13.38 9.62
CA THR A 93 -6.79 14.17 8.73
C THR A 93 -5.46 14.58 9.37
N ASN A 94 -4.43 14.65 8.53
CA ASN A 94 -3.16 15.35 8.77
C ASN A 94 -3.01 16.53 7.79
N SER A 95 -2.11 17.48 8.03
CA SER A 95 -1.73 18.41 6.95
C SER A 95 -0.94 17.65 5.89
N THR A 96 -1.08 18.04 4.61
CA THR A 96 -0.42 17.34 3.50
C THR A 96 1.08 17.62 3.37
N GLU A 97 1.53 18.79 3.80
CA GLU A 97 2.91 19.26 3.59
C GLU A 97 3.34 19.09 2.12
N SER A 98 4.60 18.72 1.89
CA SER A 98 5.11 18.53 0.53
C SER A 98 4.50 17.35 -0.25
N MET A 99 3.71 16.47 0.39
CA MET A 99 3.09 15.32 -0.29
C MET A 99 2.17 15.78 -1.44
N ILE A 100 1.43 16.88 -1.25
CA ILE A 100 0.47 17.40 -2.24
C ILE A 100 1.12 17.96 -3.51
N LYS A 101 2.44 18.18 -3.52
CA LYS A 101 3.14 18.74 -4.69
C LYS A 101 3.02 17.85 -5.93
N ALA A 102 2.93 16.54 -5.76
CA ALA A 102 2.70 15.61 -6.86
C ALA A 102 1.35 15.89 -7.56
N TRP A 103 0.31 16.22 -6.80
CA TRP A 103 -0.95 16.69 -7.34
C TRP A 103 -0.80 18.05 -8.05
N ILE A 104 -0.17 19.04 -7.41
CA ILE A 104 -0.03 20.39 -7.99
C ILE A 104 0.66 20.33 -9.37
N VAL A 105 1.71 19.53 -9.49
CA VAL A 105 2.40 19.31 -10.78
C VAL A 105 1.48 18.63 -11.79
N SER A 106 0.77 17.57 -11.38
CA SER A 106 -0.15 16.83 -12.24
C SER A 106 -1.26 17.73 -12.79
N ASP A 107 -1.91 18.48 -11.90
CA ASP A 107 -3.00 19.41 -12.25
C ASP A 107 -2.51 20.51 -13.20
N TYR A 108 -1.34 21.09 -12.95
CA TYR A 108 -0.75 22.08 -13.84
C TYR A 108 -0.55 21.51 -15.26
N LEU A 109 0.08 20.33 -15.37
CA LEU A 109 0.37 19.70 -16.65
C LEU A 109 -0.90 19.31 -17.41
N ARG A 110 -1.91 18.79 -16.70
CA ARG A 110 -3.22 18.49 -17.30
C ARG A 110 -3.86 19.73 -17.90
N ASN A 111 -3.83 20.86 -17.20
CA ASN A 111 -4.47 22.10 -17.65
C ASN A 111 -3.81 22.71 -18.90
N LEU A 112 -2.61 22.28 -19.28
CA LEU A 112 -1.99 22.67 -20.55
C LEU A 112 -2.67 22.04 -21.78
N ARG A 113 -3.42 20.95 -21.59
CA ARG A 113 -4.02 20.15 -22.68
C ARG A 113 -2.90 19.75 -23.67
N ASP A 114 -3.01 20.17 -24.93
CA ASP A 114 -2.03 19.85 -25.97
C ASP A 114 -0.79 20.73 -25.93
N LYS A 115 -0.83 21.87 -25.24
CA LYS A 115 0.31 22.79 -25.16
C LYS A 115 1.46 22.16 -24.38
N ALA A 116 2.69 22.42 -24.83
CA ALA A 116 3.87 22.05 -24.07
C ALA A 116 4.11 23.06 -22.93
N PRO A 117 4.59 22.63 -21.75
CA PRO A 117 5.07 23.55 -20.73
C PRO A 117 6.30 24.30 -21.26
N SER A 118 6.46 25.57 -20.87
CA SER A 118 7.73 26.27 -21.10
C SER A 118 8.87 25.57 -20.36
N ALA A 119 10.11 25.80 -20.79
CA ALA A 119 11.29 25.22 -20.14
C ALA A 119 11.32 25.50 -18.63
N THR A 120 11.02 26.74 -18.23
CA THR A 120 10.91 27.14 -16.83
C THR A 120 9.85 26.35 -16.07
N ARG A 121 8.66 26.17 -16.66
CA ARG A 121 7.55 25.44 -16.02
C ARG A 121 7.83 23.95 -15.91
N LYS A 122 8.48 23.37 -16.92
CA LYS A 122 8.96 21.99 -16.88
C LYS A 122 10.02 21.80 -15.79
N LYS A 123 10.96 22.75 -15.65
CA LYS A 123 11.96 22.69 -14.57
C LYS A 123 11.33 22.80 -13.18
N GLN A 124 10.37 23.72 -13.01
CA GLN A 124 9.62 23.84 -11.75
C GLN A 124 8.85 22.55 -11.43
N ALA A 125 8.25 21.91 -12.42
CA ALA A 125 7.57 20.62 -12.23
C ALA A 125 8.55 19.53 -11.76
N GLU A 126 9.73 19.42 -12.39
CA GLU A 126 10.79 18.49 -12.00
C GLU A 126 11.23 18.73 -10.55
N THR A 127 11.61 19.96 -10.21
CA THR A 127 12.18 20.29 -8.89
C THR A 127 11.15 20.31 -7.76
N ALA A 128 9.88 20.62 -8.06
CA ALA A 128 8.79 20.50 -7.08
C ALA A 128 8.59 19.05 -6.61
N ILE A 129 8.77 18.08 -7.51
CA ILE A 129 8.70 16.65 -7.18
C ILE A 129 10.04 16.18 -6.59
N ARG A 130 11.12 16.26 -7.37
CA ARG A 130 12.39 15.59 -7.05
C ARG A 130 13.14 16.17 -5.87
N ASP A 131 13.12 17.49 -5.72
CA ASP A 131 13.86 18.22 -4.69
C ASP A 131 12.90 18.87 -3.67
N SER A 132 11.61 18.51 -3.75
CA SER A 132 10.54 19.04 -2.91
C SER A 132 10.54 20.57 -2.83
N ASN A 133 10.88 21.25 -3.93
CA ASN A 133 11.17 22.69 -3.94
C ASN A 133 9.90 23.54 -3.76
N ASP A 134 9.82 24.31 -2.68
CA ASP A 134 8.64 25.13 -2.34
C ASP A 134 8.37 26.25 -3.34
N ILE A 135 9.41 26.95 -3.81
CA ILE A 135 9.26 28.04 -4.79
C ILE A 135 8.68 27.49 -6.10
N SER A 136 9.14 26.31 -6.51
CA SER A 136 8.66 25.64 -7.72
C SER A 136 7.21 25.21 -7.58
N ALA A 137 6.85 24.60 -6.46
CA ALA A 137 5.48 24.21 -6.16
C ALA A 137 4.53 25.42 -6.10
N GLU A 138 4.92 26.48 -5.39
CA GLU A 138 4.13 27.71 -5.25
C GLU A 138 3.92 28.39 -6.61
N ALA A 139 4.93 28.41 -7.48
CA ALA A 139 4.81 28.97 -8.81
C ALA A 139 3.77 28.21 -9.67
N LEU A 140 3.71 26.88 -9.57
CA LEU A 140 2.72 26.06 -10.30
C LEU A 140 1.34 26.17 -9.67
N TYR A 141 1.27 26.18 -8.33
CA TYR A 141 0.03 26.39 -7.58
C TYR A 141 -0.64 27.73 -7.93
N ASN A 142 0.16 28.80 -8.00
CA ASN A 142 -0.30 30.11 -8.45
C ASN A 142 -0.77 30.11 -9.90
N ALA A 143 -0.04 29.44 -10.79
CA ALA A 143 -0.44 29.32 -12.19
C ALA A 143 -1.76 28.54 -12.38
N GLY A 144 -2.06 27.59 -11.50
CA GLY A 144 -3.31 26.84 -11.47
C GLY A 144 -4.47 27.56 -10.77
N GLY A 145 -4.25 28.76 -10.24
CA GLY A 145 -5.27 29.59 -9.58
C GLY A 145 -5.40 29.39 -8.07
N ARG A 146 -4.48 28.66 -7.42
CA ARG A 146 -4.49 28.39 -5.96
C ARG A 146 -5.69 27.52 -5.52
N LYS A 147 -6.69 28.09 -4.85
CA LYS A 147 -7.85 27.34 -4.30
C LYS A 147 -8.51 26.41 -5.35
N PRO A 148 -8.77 26.85 -6.60
CA PRO A 148 -9.15 25.98 -7.70
C PRO A 148 -8.32 24.70 -7.89
N VAL A 149 -7.00 24.73 -7.66
CA VAL A 149 -6.13 23.53 -7.71
C VAL A 149 -6.55 22.52 -6.64
N LEU A 150 -6.88 22.99 -5.43
CA LEU A 150 -7.32 22.13 -4.33
C LEU A 150 -8.77 21.66 -4.51
N GLU A 151 -9.64 22.48 -5.08
CA GLU A 151 -11.01 22.08 -5.42
C GLU A 151 -11.01 20.98 -6.49
N ARG A 152 -10.13 21.09 -7.49
CA ARG A 152 -9.92 20.04 -8.49
C ARG A 152 -9.35 18.77 -7.87
N LEU A 153 -8.42 18.87 -6.90
CA LEU A 153 -7.91 17.71 -6.17
C LEU A 153 -9.06 16.91 -5.55
N ILE A 154 -9.89 17.60 -4.76
CA ILE A 154 -11.01 16.98 -4.04
C ILE A 154 -11.99 16.35 -5.03
N LYS A 155 -12.39 17.12 -6.05
CA LYS A 155 -13.40 16.68 -7.02
C LYS A 155 -12.90 15.53 -7.91
N MET A 156 -11.72 15.66 -8.48
CA MET A 156 -11.21 14.71 -9.48
C MET A 156 -10.76 13.40 -8.84
N CYS A 157 -10.06 13.48 -7.71
CA CYS A 157 -9.57 12.30 -7.01
C CYS A 157 -10.59 11.74 -6.01
N LYS A 158 -11.83 12.27 -5.99
CA LYS A 158 -12.96 11.79 -5.17
C LYS A 158 -12.62 11.74 -3.67
N LEU A 159 -11.99 12.81 -3.18
CA LEU A 159 -11.58 12.93 -1.78
C LEU A 159 -12.78 13.27 -0.91
N THR A 160 -12.98 12.57 0.19
CA THR A 160 -14.18 12.69 1.03
C THR A 160 -13.92 13.33 2.39
N ASP A 161 -12.67 13.29 2.85
CA ASP A 161 -12.24 13.74 4.18
C ASP A 161 -11.44 15.04 4.09
N THR A 162 -10.91 15.33 2.91
CA THR A 162 -9.98 16.42 2.66
C THR A 162 -10.67 17.78 2.79
N LYS A 163 -10.06 18.68 3.57
CA LYS A 163 -10.56 20.04 3.81
C LYS A 163 -9.52 21.08 3.42
N ILE A 164 -9.95 22.05 2.62
CA ILE A 164 -9.16 23.22 2.27
C ILE A 164 -9.17 24.17 3.46
N GLU A 165 -8.01 24.70 3.83
CA GLU A 165 -7.92 25.75 4.82
C GLU A 165 -8.61 27.03 4.27
N PRO A 166 -9.70 27.50 4.91
CA PRO A 166 -10.61 28.47 4.30
C PRO A 166 -10.03 29.88 4.16
N ALA A 167 -9.09 30.30 5.02
CA ALA A 167 -8.62 31.68 5.06
C ALA A 167 -7.53 31.98 4.01
N LYS A 168 -6.68 31.02 3.66
CA LYS A 168 -5.50 31.25 2.82
C LYS A 168 -5.28 30.21 1.74
N ALA A 169 -6.02 29.09 1.75
CA ALA A 169 -5.85 27.96 0.84
C ALA A 169 -4.36 27.62 0.65
N LYS A 170 -3.60 27.55 1.75
CA LYS A 170 -2.18 27.20 1.67
C LYS A 170 -2.08 25.70 1.43
N TRP A 171 -1.51 25.31 0.29
CA TRP A 171 -1.49 23.91 -0.14
C TRP A 171 -0.91 22.97 0.93
N ALA A 172 0.20 23.34 1.58
CA ALA A 172 0.85 22.52 2.62
C ALA A 172 -0.07 22.20 3.81
N TYR A 173 -0.97 23.14 4.15
CA TYR A 173 -1.87 23.03 5.30
C TYR A 173 -3.22 22.38 4.97
N THR A 174 -3.45 22.00 3.71
CA THR A 174 -4.62 21.21 3.31
C THR A 174 -4.70 20.00 4.22
N GLN A 175 -5.85 19.81 4.87
CA GLN A 175 -6.08 18.68 5.76
C GLN A 175 -6.53 17.50 4.92
N MET A 176 -5.83 16.36 4.98
CA MET A 176 -6.07 15.17 4.17
C MET A 176 -5.95 13.92 5.04
N SER A 177 -6.84 12.95 4.85
CA SER A 177 -6.76 11.66 5.53
C SER A 177 -5.84 10.69 4.78
N PRO A 178 -5.32 9.64 5.42
CA PRO A 178 -4.61 8.58 4.69
C PRO A 178 -5.44 7.96 3.57
N ARG A 179 -6.75 7.77 3.80
CA ARG A 179 -7.70 7.28 2.79
C ARG A 179 -7.74 8.18 1.55
N ASP A 180 -7.77 9.49 1.76
CA ASP A 180 -7.76 10.43 0.65
C ASP A 180 -6.38 10.56 0.00
N ALA A 181 -5.30 10.38 0.75
CA ALA A 181 -3.96 10.37 0.18
C ALA A 181 -3.73 9.19 -0.76
N VAL A 182 -4.24 8.00 -0.44
CA VAL A 182 -4.15 6.87 -1.38
C VAL A 182 -5.01 7.07 -2.63
N ARG A 183 -6.18 7.73 -2.50
CA ARG A 183 -6.98 8.15 -3.67
C ARG A 183 -6.26 9.19 -4.52
N MET A 184 -5.57 10.15 -3.90
CA MET A 184 -4.73 11.11 -4.63
C MET A 184 -3.60 10.39 -5.36
N GLY A 185 -2.93 9.43 -4.72
CA GLY A 185 -1.88 8.65 -5.37
C GLY A 185 -2.40 7.81 -6.54
N ASP A 186 -3.55 7.16 -6.39
CA ASP A 186 -4.20 6.41 -7.47
C ASP A 186 -4.64 7.31 -8.63
N CYS A 187 -5.25 8.47 -8.32
CA CYS A 187 -5.61 9.51 -9.29
C CYS A 187 -4.39 10.04 -10.08
N ILE A 188 -3.19 10.04 -9.49
CA ILE A 188 -1.94 10.34 -10.20
C ILE A 188 -1.53 9.15 -11.06
N GLY A 189 -1.56 7.94 -10.50
CA GLY A 189 -1.12 6.72 -11.16
C GLY A 189 -1.98 6.26 -12.34
N ASP A 190 -3.29 6.46 -12.28
CA ASP A 190 -4.25 6.05 -13.33
C ASP A 190 -4.32 7.09 -14.47
N GLY A 191 -3.75 8.27 -14.24
CA GLY A 191 -3.72 9.39 -15.16
C GLY A 191 -4.93 10.31 -15.13
N THR A 192 -5.85 10.14 -14.19
CA THR A 192 -6.93 11.10 -13.92
C THR A 192 -6.36 12.50 -13.63
N ALA A 193 -5.27 12.60 -12.85
CA ALA A 193 -4.68 13.86 -12.44
C ALA A 193 -3.90 14.57 -13.56
N ALA A 194 -2.97 13.89 -14.23
CA ALA A 194 -2.06 14.50 -15.21
C ALA A 194 -2.52 14.35 -16.68
N GLY A 195 -3.43 13.42 -16.95
CA GLY A 195 -3.83 13.02 -18.30
C GLY A 195 -2.79 12.12 -18.99
N PRO A 196 -3.19 11.40 -20.06
CA PRO A 196 -2.39 10.32 -20.66
C PRO A 196 -1.03 10.78 -21.18
N LYS A 197 -0.90 12.05 -21.58
CA LYS A 197 0.35 12.65 -22.06
C LYS A 197 1.42 12.78 -20.97
N TRP A 198 1.01 13.09 -19.73
CA TRP A 198 1.94 13.52 -18.68
C TRP A 198 2.06 12.53 -17.52
N THR A 199 1.13 11.60 -17.34
CA THR A 199 1.15 10.61 -16.25
C THR A 199 2.48 9.89 -16.13
N LYS A 200 2.98 9.30 -17.23
CA LYS A 200 4.27 8.57 -17.24
C LYS A 200 5.43 9.48 -16.83
N TRP A 201 5.41 10.73 -17.28
CA TRP A 201 6.44 11.69 -16.91
C TRP A 201 6.38 12.01 -15.40
N VAL A 202 5.19 12.31 -14.85
CA VAL A 202 5.02 12.59 -13.41
C VAL A 202 5.45 11.41 -12.55
N LEU A 203 5.02 10.19 -12.88
CA LEU A 203 5.40 8.99 -12.14
C LEU A 203 6.92 8.76 -12.19
N ASN A 204 7.56 9.02 -13.34
CA ASN A 204 9.01 8.97 -13.46
C ASN A 204 9.69 10.01 -12.57
N GLU A 205 9.18 11.25 -12.50
CA GLU A 205 9.72 12.26 -11.58
C GLU A 205 9.58 11.83 -10.12
N MET A 206 8.45 11.22 -9.75
CA MET A 206 8.21 10.69 -8.40
C MET A 206 9.11 9.49 -8.06
N ALA A 207 9.45 8.65 -9.03
CA ALA A 207 10.38 7.54 -8.86
C ALA A 207 11.84 8.00 -8.75
N ASN A 208 12.14 9.22 -9.21
CA ASN A 208 13.47 9.81 -9.21
C ASN A 208 13.62 10.95 -8.18
N VAL A 209 12.82 10.91 -7.11
CA VAL A 209 12.98 11.82 -5.98
C VAL A 209 14.39 11.72 -5.41
N ARG A 210 15.00 12.87 -5.08
CA ARG A 210 16.41 12.99 -4.70
C ARG A 210 16.56 13.27 -3.21
N GLY A 211 17.72 12.90 -2.67
CA GLY A 211 18.16 13.22 -1.32
C GLY A 211 17.42 12.44 -0.22
N SER A 212 18.14 12.07 0.82
CA SER A 212 17.64 11.36 1.99
C SER A 212 17.15 12.34 3.09
N VAL A 213 16.78 11.80 4.25
CA VAL A 213 16.53 12.61 5.46
C VAL A 213 17.73 13.43 5.91
N LYS A 214 18.94 13.16 5.41
CA LYS A 214 20.16 13.95 5.68
C LYS A 214 20.34 15.15 4.73
N ASP A 215 19.62 15.17 3.62
CA ASP A 215 19.80 16.14 2.52
C ASP A 215 18.77 17.28 2.58
N GLN A 216 18.46 17.77 3.79
CA GLN A 216 17.52 18.87 4.02
C GLN A 216 18.22 20.22 3.83
N LYS A 217 18.53 20.54 2.56
CA LYS A 217 19.39 21.66 2.15
C LYS A 217 18.90 23.02 2.68
N SER A 218 17.60 23.24 2.71
CA SER A 218 16.97 24.42 3.32
C SER A 218 15.49 24.15 3.63
N THR A 219 14.81 25.12 4.22
CA THR A 219 13.35 25.06 4.35
C THR A 219 12.65 25.00 2.99
N THR A 220 13.26 25.57 1.94
CA THR A 220 12.70 25.61 0.59
C THR A 220 13.01 24.35 -0.24
N VAL A 221 14.17 23.70 -0.03
CA VAL A 221 14.66 22.58 -0.84
C VAL A 221 15.04 21.42 0.08
N GLN A 222 14.36 20.29 -0.10
CA GLN A 222 14.35 19.19 0.88
C GLN A 222 14.53 17.84 0.18
N GLY A 223 15.40 16.99 0.72
CA GLY A 223 15.54 15.60 0.28
C GLY A 223 14.28 14.79 0.58
N GLY A 224 13.84 13.98 -0.38
CA GLY A 224 12.55 13.28 -0.32
C GLY A 224 12.60 11.76 -0.45
N HIS A 225 13.75 11.15 -0.76
CA HIS A 225 13.90 9.71 -0.99
C HIS A 225 14.14 8.98 0.34
N TRP A 226 13.05 8.68 1.03
CA TRP A 226 13.03 7.99 2.32
C TRP A 226 11.64 7.42 2.62
N GLY A 227 11.49 6.70 3.72
CA GLY A 227 10.17 6.29 4.22
C GLY A 227 9.70 4.98 3.62
N ILE A 228 8.54 4.97 2.94
CA ILE A 228 7.95 3.74 2.39
C ILE A 228 8.95 2.96 1.53
N VAL A 229 9.67 3.66 0.63
CA VAL A 229 10.64 3.04 -0.28
C VAL A 229 11.76 2.29 0.46
N ASP A 230 12.16 2.76 1.65
CA ASP A 230 13.22 2.12 2.44
C ASP A 230 12.75 0.82 3.12
N GLY A 231 11.44 0.60 3.22
CA GLY A 231 10.85 -0.59 3.84
C GLY A 231 10.52 -1.71 2.85
N LEU A 232 10.64 -1.46 1.55
CA LEU A 232 10.29 -2.41 0.50
C LEU A 232 11.48 -3.34 0.18
N PRO A 233 11.27 -4.66 0.10
CA PRO A 233 12.31 -5.60 -0.31
C PRO A 233 12.57 -5.54 -1.83
N GLU A 234 13.72 -6.06 -2.25
CA GLU A 234 14.08 -6.19 -3.67
C GLU A 234 13.03 -6.95 -4.47
N SER A 235 12.37 -7.94 -3.87
CA SER A 235 11.31 -8.70 -4.51
C SER A 235 10.09 -7.86 -4.92
N ILE A 236 9.95 -6.64 -4.40
CA ILE A 236 8.95 -5.66 -4.84
C ILE A 236 9.61 -4.59 -5.74
N THR A 237 10.75 -4.02 -5.33
CA THR A 237 11.36 -2.91 -6.08
C THR A 237 11.94 -3.32 -7.44
N SER A 238 12.20 -4.61 -7.66
CA SER A 238 12.59 -5.16 -8.97
C SER A 238 11.43 -5.31 -9.97
N GLN A 239 10.18 -5.26 -9.50
CA GLN A 239 9.00 -5.38 -10.37
C GLN A 239 8.74 -4.09 -11.17
N GLY A 240 9.21 -2.95 -10.67
CA GLY A 240 9.01 -1.67 -11.32
C GLY A 240 9.35 -0.48 -10.42
N PRO A 241 9.27 0.75 -10.97
CA PRO A 241 9.55 1.96 -10.21
C PRO A 241 8.51 2.17 -9.10
N VAL A 242 8.98 2.64 -7.94
CA VAL A 242 8.13 3.08 -6.83
C VAL A 242 8.08 4.60 -6.85
N SER A 243 6.95 5.15 -7.31
CA SER A 243 6.74 6.60 -7.39
C SER A 243 6.38 7.16 -6.02
N ILE A 244 7.26 7.97 -5.41
CA ILE A 244 7.05 8.51 -4.07
C ILE A 244 6.85 10.02 -4.05
N LYS A 245 6.13 10.50 -3.02
CA LYS A 245 6.21 11.91 -2.61
C LYS A 245 5.96 12.05 -1.12
N ASN A 246 7.03 12.33 -0.38
CA ASN A 246 6.93 12.58 1.06
C ASN A 246 6.75 14.07 1.38
N GLY A 247 6.34 14.35 2.61
CA GLY A 247 6.29 15.70 3.15
C GLY A 247 6.44 15.73 4.66
N PHE A 248 7.06 16.79 5.17
CA PHE A 248 7.19 17.02 6.60
C PHE A 248 7.28 18.52 6.89
N THR A 249 6.67 18.96 7.98
CA THR A 249 6.81 20.34 8.49
C THR A 249 6.70 20.35 10.00
N MET A 250 7.54 21.15 10.67
CA MET A 250 7.37 21.45 12.09
C MET A 250 6.33 22.55 12.20
N LEU A 251 5.14 22.22 12.72
CA LEU A 251 4.11 23.21 12.97
C LEU A 251 4.27 23.77 14.38
N TRP A 252 4.97 24.91 14.48
CA TRP A 252 5.20 25.58 15.77
C TRP A 252 3.91 25.97 16.51
N ALA A 253 2.80 26.12 15.79
CA ALA A 253 1.49 26.42 16.36
C ALA A 253 0.95 25.29 17.28
N ASP A 254 1.31 24.03 17.03
CA ASP A 254 0.91 22.88 17.87
C ASP A 254 2.10 22.09 18.45
N GLY A 255 3.32 22.53 18.15
CA GLY A 255 4.56 21.92 18.61
C GLY A 255 4.80 20.51 18.05
N GLN A 256 4.15 20.14 16.95
CA GLN A 256 4.27 18.82 16.34
C GLN A 256 4.98 18.87 15.00
N TRP A 257 5.77 17.83 14.74
CA TRP A 257 6.04 17.41 13.37
C TRP A 257 4.76 16.88 12.75
N HIS A 258 4.43 17.32 11.55
CA HIS A 258 3.46 16.67 10.67
C HIS A 258 4.25 15.99 9.57
N VAL A 259 4.13 14.68 9.42
CA VAL A 259 4.89 13.88 8.44
C VAL A 259 3.96 12.98 7.65
N ASN A 260 4.20 12.91 6.34
CA ASN A 260 3.44 12.09 5.40
C ASN A 260 4.39 11.35 4.45
N CYS A 261 4.09 10.08 4.21
CA CYS A 261 4.72 9.29 3.17
C CYS A 261 3.67 8.80 2.19
N LEU A 262 3.94 8.92 0.89
CA LEU A 262 3.09 8.42 -0.19
C LEU A 262 3.97 7.64 -1.16
N ALA A 263 3.52 6.45 -1.54
CA ALA A 263 4.10 5.64 -2.60
C ALA A 263 3.00 5.09 -3.51
N VAL A 264 3.27 5.09 -4.81
CA VAL A 264 2.40 4.61 -5.88
C VAL A 264 3.20 3.64 -6.74
N THR A 265 2.61 2.48 -7.00
CA THR A 265 3.06 1.50 -8.01
C THR A 265 1.88 1.19 -8.92
N ASP A 266 2.05 0.34 -9.94
CA ASP A 266 0.93 -0.07 -10.80
C ASP A 266 -0.15 -0.84 -10.02
N ASP A 267 0.20 -1.56 -8.96
CA ASP A 267 -0.72 -2.44 -8.23
C ASP A 267 -1.31 -1.82 -6.96
N TRP A 268 -0.59 -0.92 -6.31
CA TRP A 268 -1.00 -0.40 -5.00
C TRP A 268 -0.57 1.05 -4.76
N THR A 269 -1.31 1.72 -3.88
CA THR A 269 -0.93 3.01 -3.30
C THR A 269 -0.92 2.91 -1.78
N LEU A 270 0.17 3.30 -1.14
CA LEU A 270 0.32 3.34 0.32
C LEU A 270 0.53 4.77 0.80
N ALA A 271 -0.24 5.18 1.80
CA ALA A 271 -0.05 6.43 2.52
C ALA A 271 0.10 6.19 4.02
N VAL A 272 1.08 6.84 4.64
CA VAL A 272 1.32 6.83 6.09
C VAL A 272 1.42 8.26 6.58
N MET A 273 0.67 8.61 7.62
CA MET A 273 0.59 9.96 8.16
C MET A 273 0.76 9.97 9.67
N MET A 274 1.44 10.98 10.19
CA MET A 274 1.72 11.05 11.62
C MET A 274 1.93 12.48 12.13
N ARG A 275 1.68 12.64 13.43
CA ARG A 275 2.04 13.80 14.24
C ARG A 275 2.76 13.38 15.50
N TYR A 276 3.92 13.93 15.75
CA TYR A 276 4.70 13.64 16.96
C TYR A 276 5.43 14.88 17.47
N PRO A 277 5.75 14.95 18.78
CA PRO A 277 6.37 16.12 19.37
C PRO A 277 7.68 16.50 18.68
N GLY A 278 7.85 17.80 18.48
CA GLY A 278 9.09 18.35 17.95
C GLY A 278 10.26 18.36 18.93
N ALA A 279 10.02 18.12 20.22
CA ALA A 279 10.98 18.31 21.32
C ALA A 279 12.25 17.44 21.26
N GLY A 280 12.39 16.57 20.25
CA GLY A 280 13.63 15.86 19.92
C GLY A 280 14.43 16.55 18.81
N ASN A 281 14.94 15.76 17.84
CA ASN A 281 15.69 16.29 16.69
C ASN A 281 14.74 17.03 15.71
N THR A 282 14.76 18.36 15.77
CA THR A 282 13.96 19.27 14.93
C THR A 282 14.53 19.50 13.52
N LYS A 283 15.61 18.82 13.13
CA LYS A 283 16.26 19.05 11.83
C LYS A 283 15.88 18.05 10.75
N THR A 284 15.34 16.88 11.12
CA THR A 284 15.08 15.80 10.15
C THR A 284 13.80 15.03 10.47
N PRO A 285 13.09 14.52 9.44
CA PRO A 285 11.93 13.63 9.64
C PRO A 285 12.35 12.18 9.92
N SER A 286 13.57 11.92 10.42
CA SER A 286 14.16 10.58 10.52
C SER A 286 13.31 9.58 11.32
N TYR A 287 12.64 10.02 12.39
CA TYR A 287 11.72 9.16 13.14
C TYR A 287 10.53 8.75 12.27
N GLY A 288 9.86 9.72 11.65
CA GLY A 288 8.72 9.43 10.78
C GLY A 288 9.08 8.61 9.55
N ALA A 289 10.26 8.83 8.96
CA ALA A 289 10.78 8.00 7.87
C ALA A 289 10.89 6.52 8.29
N LYS A 290 11.46 6.23 9.46
CA LYS A 290 11.56 4.85 9.98
C LYS A 290 10.19 4.22 10.23
N VAL A 291 9.23 5.00 10.73
CA VAL A 291 7.86 4.53 10.93
C VAL A 291 7.21 4.19 9.59
N CYS A 292 7.34 5.05 8.57
CA CYS A 292 6.82 4.75 7.22
C CYS A 292 7.44 3.48 6.62
N ALA A 293 8.76 3.30 6.76
CA ALA A 293 9.45 2.09 6.30
C ALA A 293 8.91 0.84 7.02
N SER A 294 8.77 0.89 8.35
CA SER A 294 8.24 -0.21 9.15
C SER A 294 6.82 -0.62 8.73
N VAL A 295 5.93 0.35 8.45
CA VAL A 295 4.59 0.06 7.92
C VAL A 295 4.66 -0.67 6.59
N ALA A 296 5.50 -0.21 5.66
CA ALA A 296 5.66 -0.85 4.36
C ALA A 296 6.16 -2.29 4.48
N THR A 297 7.18 -2.53 5.31
CA THR A 297 7.71 -3.89 5.56
C THR A 297 6.66 -4.85 6.11
N GLN A 298 5.81 -4.39 7.05
CA GLN A 298 4.76 -5.23 7.64
C GLN A 298 3.63 -5.60 6.64
N LEU A 299 3.42 -4.77 5.63
CA LEU A 299 2.38 -4.99 4.61
C LEU A 299 2.86 -5.84 3.42
N VAL A 300 4.13 -6.22 3.36
CA VAL A 300 4.66 -7.13 2.34
C VAL A 300 4.03 -8.51 2.48
N THR A 301 3.54 -9.08 1.39
CA THR A 301 3.03 -10.44 1.33
C THR A 301 3.49 -11.15 0.05
N PRO A 302 3.84 -12.46 0.09
CA PRO A 302 4.18 -13.17 1.30
C PRO A 302 5.40 -12.52 1.98
N GLN A 303 5.47 -12.63 3.31
CA GLN A 303 6.61 -12.09 4.05
C GLN A 303 7.92 -12.74 3.55
N PRO A 304 9.00 -11.96 3.34
CA PRO A 304 10.29 -12.50 2.92
C PRO A 304 10.74 -13.65 3.85
N GLY A 305 11.02 -14.82 3.28
CA GLY A 305 11.37 -16.03 4.04
C GLY A 305 10.19 -16.90 4.50
N ALA A 306 8.94 -16.46 4.37
CA ALA A 306 7.76 -17.31 4.64
C ALA A 306 7.57 -18.40 3.59
N ALA A 307 7.97 -18.14 2.33
CA ALA A 307 7.93 -19.12 1.24
C ALA A 307 8.92 -20.30 1.45
N LEU A 308 9.91 -20.17 2.33
CA LEU A 308 10.85 -21.25 2.68
C LEU A 308 10.28 -22.25 3.70
N LYS A 309 9.10 -21.99 4.28
CA LYS A 309 8.45 -22.89 5.26
C LYS A 309 7.36 -23.78 4.66
N VAL A 310 7.41 -24.07 3.36
CA VAL A 310 6.58 -25.13 2.79
C VAL A 310 7.14 -26.47 3.27
N PRO A 311 6.37 -27.33 3.97
CA PRO A 311 6.84 -28.65 4.36
C PRO A 311 7.24 -29.43 3.10
N GLN A 312 8.49 -29.88 3.03
CA GLN A 312 8.85 -30.85 1.99
C GLN A 312 8.03 -32.12 2.20
N PRO A 313 7.52 -32.77 1.14
CA PRO A 313 6.92 -34.08 1.27
C PRO A 313 8.00 -35.01 1.84
N VAL A 314 7.76 -35.54 3.03
CA VAL A 314 8.58 -36.61 3.59
C VAL A 314 8.43 -37.80 2.65
N GLY A 315 9.51 -38.15 1.96
CA GLY A 315 9.57 -39.30 1.05
C GLY A 315 9.18 -40.59 1.76
N LYS A 316 8.51 -41.47 1.01
CA LYS A 316 8.07 -42.80 1.46
C LYS A 316 9.26 -43.63 1.96
N LEU A 317 9.09 -44.29 3.11
CA LEU A 317 9.76 -45.55 3.46
C LEU A 317 9.01 -46.71 2.80
#